data_AF-A0A1G3QW82-F1
#
_entry.id   AF-A0A1G3QW82-F1
#
_cell.length_a   1.000
_cell.length_b   1.000
_cell.length_c   1.000
_cell.angle_alpha   90.00
_cell.angle_beta   90.00
_cell.angle_gamma   90.00
#
_symmetry.space_group_name_H-M   'P 1'
#
loop_
_entity.id
_entity.type
_entity.pdbx_description
1 polymer ?
#
loop_
_entity_poly.entity_id
_entity_poly.type
_entity_poly.pdbx_seq_one_letter_code
_entity_poly.pdbx_strand_id
1 'polypeptide(L)'
;MRAHIFVAALALLLTRVLERRLKDAGVDLSTEQALQALSTIRLVSFKVDSSSARTGVSAGSPRARQVLKALGIVETRPPTPPEGAQVTV
;
A
#
# COMPACT_ATOMS: atom_id res chain seq x y z
N MET A 1 -22.63 -12.67 -15.87
CA MET A 1 -21.20 -12.95 -16.19
C MET A 1 -20.55 -11.80 -16.99
N ARG A 2 -20.62 -10.52 -16.56
CA ARG A 2 -20.01 -9.38 -17.30
C ARG A 2 -18.99 -8.57 -16.47
N ALA A 3 -19.20 -8.47 -15.16
CA ALA A 3 -18.27 -7.76 -14.27
C ALA A 3 -16.90 -8.45 -14.15
N HIS A 4 -16.83 -9.79 -14.22
CA HIS A 4 -15.58 -10.53 -14.01
C HIS A 4 -14.54 -10.27 -15.10
N ILE A 5 -14.98 -10.02 -16.34
CA ILE A 5 -14.08 -9.67 -17.46
C ILE A 5 -13.44 -8.31 -17.19
N PHE A 6 -14.24 -7.34 -16.74
CA PHE A 6 -13.71 -6.03 -16.38
C PHE A 6 -12.73 -6.10 -15.22
N VAL A 7 -13.08 -6.82 -14.15
CA VAL A 7 -12.19 -7.00 -12.99
C VAL A 7 -10.89 -7.71 -13.38
N ALA A 8 -10.96 -8.74 -14.23
CA ALA A 8 -9.78 -9.44 -14.74
C ALA A 8 -8.90 -8.53 -15.62
N ALA A 9 -9.51 -7.74 -16.51
CA ALA A 9 -8.78 -6.78 -17.33
C ALA A 9 -8.11 -5.69 -16.49
N LEU A 10 -8.79 -5.20 -15.46
CA LEU A 10 -8.24 -4.23 -14.51
C LEU A 10 -7.07 -4.83 -13.72
N ALA A 11 -7.24 -6.03 -13.17
CA ALA A 11 -6.16 -6.73 -12.46
C ALA A 11 -4.95 -6.98 -13.37
N LEU A 12 -5.19 -7.37 -14.62
CA LEU A 12 -4.13 -7.54 -15.62
C LEU A 12 -3.41 -6.21 -15.91
N LEU A 13 -4.16 -5.12 -16.08
CA LEU A 13 -3.56 -3.80 -16.31
C LEU A 13 -2.69 -3.37 -15.12
N LEU A 14 -3.20 -3.52 -13.90
CA LEU A 14 -2.48 -3.16 -12.67
C LEU A 14 -1.21 -3.99 -12.51
N THR A 15 -1.28 -5.31 -12.73
CA THR A 15 -0.11 -6.19 -12.64
C THR A 15 0.95 -5.85 -13.69
N ARG A 16 0.55 -5.48 -14.91
CA ARG A 16 1.48 -5.04 -15.97
C ARG A 16 2.15 -3.70 -15.66
N VAL A 17 1.40 -2.75 -15.12
CA VAL A 17 1.96 -1.45 -14.70
C VAL A 17 2.94 -1.64 -13.54
N LEU A 18 2.57 -2.46 -12.55
CA LEU A 18 3.44 -2.80 -11.42
C LEU A 18 4.74 -3.46 -11.90
N GLU A 19 4.65 -4.48 -12.76
CA GLU A 19 5.81 -5.17 -13.33
C GLU A 19 6.75 -4.19 -14.06
N ARG A 20 6.18 -3.27 -14.87
CA ARG A 20 6.95 -2.25 -15.56
C ARG A 20 7.67 -1.31 -14.59
N ARG A 21 6.99 -0.82 -13.55
CA ARG A 21 7.58 0.08 -12.55
C ARG A 21 8.72 -0.58 -11.78
N LEU A 22 8.58 -1.86 -11.44
CA LEU A 22 9.64 -2.62 -10.77
C LEU A 22 10.88 -2.75 -11.66
N LYS A 23 10.68 -3.08 -12.96
CA LYS A 23 11.76 -3.16 -13.94
C LYS A 23 12.45 -1.82 -14.15
N ASP A 24 11.69 -0.75 -14.34
CA ASP A 24 12.22 0.61 -14.52
C ASP A 24 13.07 1.06 -13.30
N ALA A 25 12.71 0.60 -12.10
CA ALA A 25 13.44 0.88 -10.86
C ALA A 25 14.61 -0.10 -10.58
N GLY A 26 14.86 -1.08 -11.44
CA GLY A 26 15.91 -2.09 -11.26
C GLY A 26 15.64 -3.04 -10.08
N VAL A 27 14.38 -3.24 -9.70
CA VAL A 27 14.00 -4.14 -8.61
C VAL A 27 13.77 -5.54 -9.16
N ASP A 28 14.61 -6.49 -8.75
CA ASP A 28 14.50 -7.90 -9.12
C ASP A 28 13.46 -8.63 -8.25
N LEU A 29 12.20 -8.24 -8.41
CA LEU A 29 11.04 -8.89 -7.80
C LEU A 29 9.98 -9.15 -8.85
N SER A 30 9.36 -10.33 -8.80
CA SER A 30 8.14 -10.59 -9.55
C SER A 30 6.96 -9.80 -8.97
N THR A 31 5.93 -9.58 -9.77
CA THR A 31 4.69 -8.91 -9.34
C THR A 31 4.06 -9.58 -8.11
N GLU A 32 4.01 -10.91 -8.08
CA GLU A 32 3.50 -11.68 -6.95
C GLU A 32 4.35 -11.47 -5.68
N GLN A 33 5.68 -11.49 -5.82
CA GLN A 33 6.59 -11.23 -4.70
C GLN A 33 6.45 -9.80 -4.17
N ALA A 34 6.24 -8.83 -5.07
CA ALA A 34 6.02 -7.45 -4.70
C ALA A 34 4.69 -7.28 -3.93
N LEU A 35 3.60 -7.88 -4.41
CA LEU A 35 2.31 -7.87 -3.72
C LEU A 35 2.39 -8.55 -2.35
N GLN A 36 3.09 -9.68 -2.26
CA GLN A 36 3.32 -10.39 -1.01
C GLN A 36 4.21 -9.59 -0.04
N ALA A 37 5.16 -8.82 -0.55
CA ALA A 37 5.93 -7.91 0.30
C ALA A 37 5.04 -6.78 0.84
N LEU A 38 4.20 -6.18 -0.01
CA LEU A 38 3.28 -5.10 0.37
C LEU A 38 2.22 -5.55 1.39
N SER A 39 1.79 -6.81 1.38
CA SER A 39 0.82 -7.34 2.37
C SER A 39 1.32 -7.29 3.83
N THR A 40 2.64 -7.08 4.03
CA THR A 40 3.23 -6.88 5.36
C THR A 40 2.98 -5.49 5.93
N ILE A 41 2.59 -4.53 5.09
CA ILE A 41 2.26 -3.16 5.51
C ILE A 41 0.83 -3.16 6.07
N ARG A 42 0.66 -2.62 7.27
CA ARG A 42 -0.64 -2.49 7.92
C ARG A 42 -0.93 -1.05 8.27
N LEU A 43 -2.18 -0.65 8.13
CA LEU A 43 -2.70 0.56 8.72
C LEU A 43 -2.96 0.28 10.20
N VAL A 44 -2.36 1.08 11.09
CA VAL A 44 -2.50 0.95 12.54
C VAL A 44 -3.09 2.22 13.12
N SER A 45 -4.11 2.08 13.95
CA SER A 45 -4.65 3.16 14.75
C SER A 45 -4.13 3.02 16.18
N PHE A 46 -3.46 4.04 16.70
CA PHE A 46 -2.92 4.02 18.05
C PHE A 46 -3.19 5.35 18.76
N LYS A 47 -3.33 5.26 20.07
CA LYS A 47 -3.53 6.40 20.95
C LYS A 47 -2.29 6.55 21.83
N VAL A 48 -1.66 7.72 21.80
CA VAL A 48 -0.55 8.07 22.70
C VAL A 48 -1.11 9.09 23.69
N ASP A 49 -1.30 8.67 24.94
CA ASP A 49 -1.84 9.47 26.05
C ASP A 49 -3.21 10.10 25.76
N SER A 50 -3.47 11.30 26.31
CA SER A 50 -4.70 12.09 26.13
C SER A 50 -4.89 12.64 24.71
N SER A 51 -4.03 12.28 23.76
CA SER A 51 -4.11 12.78 22.37
C SER A 51 -5.19 12.05 21.56
N SER A 52 -5.63 12.69 20.47
CA SER A 52 -6.53 12.09 19.49
C SER A 52 -5.92 10.81 18.88
N ALA A 53 -6.78 9.86 18.50
CA ALA A 53 -6.37 8.62 17.85
C ALA A 53 -5.58 8.96 16.58
N ARG A 54 -4.32 8.51 16.50
CA ARG A 54 -3.47 8.68 15.34
C ARG A 54 -3.54 7.43 14.48
N THR A 55 -3.67 7.64 13.18
CA THR A 55 -3.49 6.58 12.20
C THR A 55 -2.06 6.65 11.69
N GLY A 56 -1.41 5.50 11.57
CA GLY A 56 -0.08 5.34 11.01
C GLY A 56 -0.01 4.14 10.10
N VAL A 57 1.01 4.07 9.27
CA VAL A 57 1.31 2.91 8.43
C VAL A 57 2.54 2.21 9.01
N SER A 58 2.47 0.90 9.21
CA SER A 58 3.61 0.11 9.67
C SER A 58 4.74 0.17 8.64
N ALA A 59 6.00 0.11 9.09
CA ALA A 59 7.14 0.19 8.20
C ALA A 59 7.23 -0.96 7.17
N GLY A 60 6.48 -2.05 7.40
CA GLY A 60 6.50 -3.26 6.58
C GLY A 60 7.86 -3.96 6.54
N SER A 61 8.00 -4.93 5.64
CA SER A 61 9.28 -5.60 5.38
C SER A 61 10.26 -4.70 4.58
N PRO A 62 11.58 -4.96 4.60
CA PRO A 62 12.54 -4.26 3.74
C PRO A 62 12.19 -4.33 2.24
N ARG A 63 11.68 -5.49 1.79
CA ARG A 63 11.19 -5.67 0.42
C ARG A 63 9.97 -4.79 0.13
N ALA A 64 9.06 -4.64 1.08
CA ALA A 64 7.89 -3.76 0.93
C ALA A 64 8.31 -2.30 0.71
N ARG A 65 9.31 -1.82 1.46
CA ARG A 65 9.87 -0.47 1.28
C ARG A 65 10.55 -0.30 -0.08
N GLN A 66 11.26 -1.31 -0.57
CA GLN A 66 11.85 -1.31 -1.90
C GLN A 66 10.78 -1.19 -2.99
N VAL A 67 9.67 -1.93 -2.86
CA VAL A 67 8.53 -1.87 -3.77
C VAL A 67 7.85 -0.49 -3.71
N LEU A 68 7.59 0.06 -2.52
CA LEU A 68 7.02 1.41 -2.38
C LEU A 68 7.90 2.48 -3.04
N LYS A 69 9.23 2.40 -2.85
CA LYS A 69 10.19 3.29 -3.49
C LYS A 69 10.16 3.18 -5.02
N ALA A 70 10.11 1.96 -5.55
CA ALA A 70 9.99 1.72 -7.00
C ALA A 70 8.68 2.28 -7.58
N LEU A 71 7.61 2.30 -6.78
CA LEU A 71 6.34 2.90 -7.14
C LEU A 71 6.29 4.43 -6.94
N GLY A 72 7.34 5.05 -6.40
CA GLY A 72 7.39 6.48 -6.11
C GLY A 72 6.54 6.89 -4.90
N ILE A 73 6.11 5.93 -4.07
CA ILE A 73 5.30 6.18 -2.88
C ILE A 73 6.26 6.48 -1.73
N VAL A 74 6.55 7.77 -1.53
CA VAL A 74 7.45 8.26 -0.48
C VAL A 74 6.72 8.75 0.76
N GLU A 75 5.53 9.31 0.59
CA GLU A 75 4.67 9.73 1.69
C GLU A 75 3.70 8.60 2.02
N THR A 76 3.97 7.91 3.12
CA THR A 76 3.15 6.80 3.62
C THR A 76 2.35 7.18 4.85
N ARG A 77 2.51 8.40 5.38
CA ARG A 77 1.69 8.85 6.49
C ARG A 77 0.27 9.06 6.00
N PRO A 78 -0.71 8.42 6.65
CA PRO A 78 -2.10 8.67 6.32
C PRO A 78 -2.45 10.13 6.69
N PRO A 79 -3.38 10.76 5.95
CA PRO A 79 -3.81 12.12 6.25
C PRO A 79 -4.39 12.19 7.66
N THR A 80 -4.21 13.33 8.33
CA THR A 80 -4.83 13.56 9.64
C THR A 80 -6.36 13.52 9.49
N PRO A 81 -7.08 12.72 10.30
CA PRO A 81 -8.54 12.70 10.25
C PRO A 81 -9.09 14.10 10.54
N PRO A 82 -10.16 14.54 9.86
CA PRO A 82 -10.83 15.79 10.21
C PRO A 82 -11.36 15.74 11.65
N GLU A 83 -11.32 16.88 12.36
CA GLU A 83 -11.83 17.00 13.73
C GLU A 83 -13.29 16.49 13.79
N GLY A 84 -13.53 15.43 14.56
CA GLY A 84 -14.85 14.82 14.73
C GLY A 84 -15.08 13.50 13.99
N ALA A 85 -14.13 13.00 13.19
CA ALA A 85 -14.22 11.65 12.63
C ALA A 85 -14.03 10.60 13.74
N GLN A 86 -15.14 10.03 14.24
CA GLN A 86 -15.11 8.89 15.14
C GLN A 86 -14.45 7.71 14.40
N VAL A 87 -13.27 7.31 14.88
CA VAL A 87 -12.59 6.10 14.43
C VAL A 87 -13.33 4.92 15.06
N THR A 88 -14.33 4.37 14.36
CA THR A 88 -14.98 3.12 14.77
C THR A 88 -13.95 2.00 14.64
N VAL A 89 -13.59 1.41 15.78
CA VAL A 89 -12.67 0.26 15.90
C VAL A 89 -13.46 -1.03 15.74
#